data_AF-A0A661SQC6-F1
#
_entry.id   AF-A0A661SQC6-F1
#
_cell.length_a   1.000
_cell.length_b   1.000
_cell.length_c   1.000
_cell.angle_alpha   90.00
_cell.angle_beta   90.00
_cell.angle_gamma   90.00
#
_symmetry.space_group_name_H-M   'P 1'
#
loop_
_entity.id
_entity.type
_entity.pdbx_description
1 polymer ?
#
loop_
_entity_poly.entity_id
_entity_poly.type
_entity_poly.pdbx_seq_one_letter_code
_entity_poly.pdbx_strand_id
1 'polypeptide(L)'
;MSPRHTGRLRSSAAHNGKVVPHMQTPENIWPSTYQLVGSASLHPPYNWSRGDGRTRRPLPVTRLLRTPRNGGIMKKENYSDLGETIKSDDSDFQFASEVKKRSGTDFNMCYHCWCCTGGCPFSHAMDYTPNGIIRLVQFGLKRKALESSTIWLCVGCNTCSTVCPMRIDMSAIMDTMRQMALEEGISVAEPDILNFHKEVLHSIEHYGRTHKLEIMLRYKIRKRDWFSDMDVGLKMLAKRKLDLMPSKVNDIGEIRKFFTDVKHKT
;
A
#
# COMPACT_ATOMS: atom_id res chain seq x y z
N MET A 1 -3.27 -62.66 -52.96
CA MET A 1 -3.16 -61.31 -53.53
C MET A 1 -1.87 -60.67 -53.04
N SER A 2 -0.82 -60.75 -53.85
CA SER A 2 0.39 -59.92 -53.77
C SER A 2 0.15 -58.67 -54.65
N PRO A 3 1.02 -57.62 -54.69
CA PRO A 3 2.28 -57.43 -53.97
C PRO A 3 2.52 -56.02 -53.38
N ARG A 4 3.62 -55.98 -52.62
CA ARG A 4 4.57 -54.90 -52.30
C ARG A 4 4.80 -53.90 -53.44
N HIS A 5 5.18 -52.65 -53.10
CA HIS A 5 6.46 -52.03 -53.52
C HIS A 5 6.61 -50.54 -53.10
N THR A 6 7.73 -50.25 -52.40
CA THR A 6 8.71 -49.14 -52.62
C THR A 6 8.22 -47.69 -52.56
N GLY A 7 8.88 -46.71 -51.94
CA GLY A 7 10.29 -46.33 -51.90
C GLY A 7 10.30 -44.79 -51.80
N ARG A 8 10.85 -44.23 -50.71
CA ARG A 8 12.05 -43.37 -50.66
C ARG A 8 12.01 -41.98 -51.34
N LEU A 9 12.32 -40.98 -50.48
CA LEU A 9 13.17 -39.78 -50.66
C LEU A 9 12.54 -38.41 -50.98
N ARG A 10 12.72 -37.49 -49.99
CA ARG A 10 13.29 -36.11 -49.99
C ARG A 10 12.70 -35.10 -50.99
N SER A 11 12.51 -33.81 -50.74
CA SER A 11 13.00 -32.75 -49.81
C SER A 11 11.96 -31.60 -49.91
N SER A 12 11.84 -30.55 -49.10
CA SER A 12 12.82 -29.53 -48.69
C SER A 12 12.09 -28.43 -47.87
N ALA A 13 12.86 -27.69 -47.06
CA ALA A 13 12.61 -26.33 -46.54
C ALA A 13 11.45 -26.11 -45.53
N ALA A 14 11.71 -26.00 -44.23
CA ALA A 14 12.21 -24.83 -43.50
C ALA A 14 11.11 -23.83 -43.08
N HIS A 15 10.71 -23.87 -41.80
CA HIS A 15 10.66 -22.70 -40.91
C HIS A 15 10.50 -23.17 -39.45
N ASN A 16 11.57 -22.98 -38.67
CA ASN A 16 11.62 -23.22 -37.24
C ASN A 16 10.90 -22.07 -36.49
N GLY A 17 9.68 -22.31 -36.04
CA GLY A 17 9.04 -21.54 -34.96
C GLY A 17 9.06 -22.36 -33.67
N LYS A 18 10.08 -22.18 -32.83
CA LYS A 18 10.13 -22.81 -31.50
C LYS A 18 9.04 -22.20 -30.63
N VAL A 19 8.01 -22.98 -30.33
CA VAL A 19 7.02 -22.71 -29.29
C VAL A 19 7.73 -22.76 -27.94
N VAL A 20 7.72 -21.64 -27.23
CA VAL A 20 8.28 -21.52 -25.87
C VAL A 20 7.34 -22.26 -24.91
N PRO A 21 7.84 -23.14 -24.01
CA PRO A 21 6.98 -23.95 -23.15
C PRO A 21 6.26 -23.08 -22.11
N HIS A 22 4.97 -23.37 -21.92
CA HIS A 22 4.08 -22.79 -20.92
C HIS A 22 4.74 -22.76 -19.54
N MET A 23 4.94 -21.55 -19.01
CA MET A 23 5.37 -21.27 -17.65
C MET A 23 4.20 -21.57 -16.70
N GLN A 24 4.36 -22.59 -15.88
CA GLN A 24 3.40 -23.03 -14.87
C GLN A 24 3.07 -21.88 -13.91
N THR A 25 1.78 -21.57 -13.76
CA THR A 25 1.26 -20.61 -12.79
C THR A 25 1.44 -21.13 -11.36
N PRO A 26 1.94 -20.33 -10.40
CA PRO A 26 2.01 -20.77 -9.00
C PRO A 26 0.64 -20.64 -8.35
N GLU A 27 -0.14 -21.72 -8.39
CA GLU A 27 -1.46 -21.84 -7.71
C GLU A 27 -1.35 -21.99 -6.18
N ASN A 28 -0.15 -21.91 -5.58
CA ASN A 28 0.08 -22.40 -4.21
C ASN A 28 0.50 -21.33 -3.18
N ILE A 29 0.28 -20.04 -3.45
CA ILE A 29 0.66 -18.96 -2.50
C ILE A 29 -0.45 -18.67 -1.46
N TRP A 30 -1.67 -19.16 -1.68
CA TRP A 30 -2.83 -18.87 -0.82
C TRP A 30 -3.38 -20.15 -0.19
N PRO A 31 -3.71 -20.17 1.12
CA PRO A 31 -4.35 -21.32 1.75
C PRO A 31 -5.64 -21.74 1.03
N SER A 32 -5.85 -23.06 0.90
CA SER A 32 -7.00 -23.72 0.24
C SER A 32 -8.39 -23.17 0.63
N THR A 33 -8.50 -22.51 1.78
CA THR A 33 -9.73 -21.85 2.23
C THR A 33 -10.22 -20.72 1.30
N TYR A 34 -9.37 -20.17 0.43
CA TYR A 34 -9.76 -19.15 -0.54
C TYR A 34 -10.26 -19.70 -1.88
N GLN A 35 -10.05 -21.00 -2.17
CA GLN A 35 -10.50 -21.62 -3.43
C GLN A 35 -11.96 -22.09 -3.40
N LEU A 36 -12.60 -22.15 -2.22
CA LEU A 36 -13.98 -22.64 -2.08
C LEU A 36 -15.07 -21.55 -2.24
N VAL A 37 -14.71 -20.33 -2.65
CA VAL A 37 -15.69 -19.25 -2.93
C VAL A 37 -16.02 -19.15 -4.44
N GLY A 38 -15.66 -20.17 -5.22
CA GLY A 38 -15.72 -20.17 -6.69
C GLY A 38 -17.04 -20.62 -7.33
N SER A 39 -18.08 -21.01 -6.58
CA SER A 39 -19.30 -21.57 -7.19
C SER A 39 -20.61 -21.28 -6.46
N ALA A 40 -20.68 -20.21 -5.68
CA ALA A 40 -21.94 -19.72 -5.14
C ALA A 40 -22.02 -18.20 -5.34
N SER A 41 -22.98 -17.79 -6.17
CA SER A 41 -23.61 -16.47 -6.25
C SER A 41 -22.75 -15.28 -5.84
N LEU A 42 -22.36 -14.45 -6.82
CA LEU A 42 -21.76 -13.12 -6.68
C LEU A 42 -22.52 -12.23 -5.68
N HIS A 43 -22.26 -12.42 -4.40
CA HIS A 43 -22.59 -11.51 -3.33
C HIS A 43 -21.28 -11.18 -2.60
N PRO A 44 -20.87 -9.90 -2.54
CA PRO A 44 -19.72 -9.51 -1.76
C PRO A 44 -19.95 -9.94 -0.29
N PRO A 45 -18.96 -10.56 0.39
CA PRO A 45 -19.12 -11.06 1.76
C PRO A 45 -19.23 -9.94 2.82
N TYR A 46 -19.24 -8.68 2.40
CA TYR A 46 -19.48 -7.54 3.27
C TYR A 46 -20.96 -7.18 3.30
N ASN A 47 -21.66 -7.73 4.30
CA ASN A 47 -22.96 -7.27 4.72
C ASN A 47 -22.83 -5.86 5.33
N TRP A 48 -23.01 -4.81 4.51
CA TRP A 48 -23.06 -3.39 4.91
C TRP A 48 -24.22 -3.07 5.89
N SER A 49 -25.04 -4.06 6.26
CA SER A 49 -26.37 -3.88 6.87
C SER A 49 -26.42 -4.04 8.40
N ARG A 50 -25.29 -3.97 9.13
CA ARG A 50 -25.31 -3.94 10.60
C ARG A 50 -24.67 -2.66 11.14
N GLY A 51 -25.24 -1.53 10.75
CA GLY A 51 -25.18 -0.26 11.47
C GLY A 51 -26.61 0.16 11.78
N ASP A 52 -26.85 0.58 13.03
CA ASP A 52 -28.03 1.22 13.60
C ASP A 52 -29.34 1.24 12.78
N GLY A 53 -30.46 0.79 13.39
CA GLY A 53 -31.80 0.68 12.80
C GLY A 53 -32.48 1.97 12.31
N ARG A 54 -31.74 2.95 11.80
CA ARG A 54 -32.21 4.02 10.91
C ARG A 54 -31.99 3.53 9.48
N THR A 55 -32.98 2.83 8.94
CA THR A 55 -33.01 2.43 7.53
C THR A 55 -32.88 3.66 6.64
N ARG A 56 -31.64 4.02 6.27
CA ARG A 56 -31.40 4.91 5.14
C ARG A 56 -31.95 4.17 3.94
N ARG A 57 -33.15 4.54 3.49
CA ARG A 57 -33.72 4.03 2.23
C ARG A 57 -32.62 4.08 1.18
N PRO A 58 -32.40 3.00 0.40
CA PRO A 58 -31.50 3.08 -0.74
C PRO A 58 -31.95 4.28 -1.57
N LEU A 59 -31.04 5.25 -1.72
CA LEU A 59 -31.35 6.44 -2.49
C LEU A 59 -31.70 5.97 -3.90
N PRO A 60 -32.82 6.43 -4.49
CA PRO A 60 -33.15 6.08 -5.86
C PRO A 60 -31.95 6.42 -6.75
N VAL A 61 -31.61 5.56 -7.70
CA VAL A 61 -30.41 5.67 -8.55
C VAL A 61 -30.34 7.02 -9.28
N THR A 62 -31.49 7.67 -9.47
CA THR A 62 -31.63 9.04 -9.99
C THR A 62 -31.07 10.13 -9.05
N ARG A 63 -30.74 9.81 -7.80
CA ARG A 63 -30.14 10.72 -6.80
C ARG A 63 -28.63 10.53 -6.64
N LEU A 64 -28.06 9.46 -7.20
CA LEU A 64 -26.61 9.22 -7.23
C LEU A 64 -25.91 10.01 -8.35
N LEU A 65 -26.67 10.52 -9.33
CA LEU A 65 -26.25 11.58 -10.25
C LEU A 65 -26.51 12.99 -9.68
N ARG A 66 -26.51 13.15 -8.34
CA ARG A 66 -26.21 14.47 -7.80
C ARG A 66 -24.71 14.65 -7.96
N THR A 67 -24.36 15.41 -9.00
CA THR A 67 -23.12 16.20 -9.01
C THR A 67 -22.89 16.78 -7.61
N PRO A 68 -21.63 16.91 -7.17
CA PRO A 68 -21.35 17.57 -5.90
C PRO A 68 -22.20 18.83 -5.79
N ARG A 69 -22.95 19.02 -4.71
CA ARG A 69 -23.77 20.23 -4.52
C ARG A 69 -22.90 21.50 -4.33
N ASN A 70 -21.58 21.31 -4.27
CA ASN A 70 -20.55 22.33 -4.45
C ASN A 70 -19.87 22.23 -5.83
N GLY A 71 -20.62 21.82 -6.85
CA GLY A 71 -20.31 22.06 -8.25
C GLY A 71 -20.58 23.52 -8.55
N GLY A 72 -19.74 24.41 -8.00
CA GLY A 72 -19.48 25.66 -8.70
C GLY A 72 -18.93 25.26 -10.05
N ILE A 73 -19.66 25.58 -11.12
CA ILE A 73 -19.09 25.62 -12.46
C ILE A 73 -17.88 26.54 -12.32
N MET A 74 -16.66 25.97 -12.35
CA MET A 74 -15.44 26.77 -12.29
C MET A 74 -15.56 27.81 -13.40
N LYS A 75 -15.50 29.09 -13.01
CA LYS A 75 -15.41 30.19 -13.96
C LYS A 75 -14.23 29.89 -14.88
N LYS A 76 -14.42 30.06 -16.19
CA LYS A 76 -13.40 29.89 -17.24
C LYS A 76 -12.11 30.69 -17.00
N GLU A 77 -12.14 31.64 -16.07
CA GLU A 77 -11.04 32.53 -15.69
C GLU A 77 -9.86 31.81 -15.01
N ASN A 78 -10.02 30.55 -14.56
CA ASN A 78 -8.97 29.82 -13.82
C ASN A 78 -8.50 28.52 -14.50
N TYR A 79 -8.48 28.43 -15.84
CA TYR A 79 -7.86 27.27 -16.53
C TYR A 79 -6.32 27.31 -16.45
N SER A 80 -5.73 28.49 -16.20
CA SER A 80 -4.29 28.67 -15.99
C SER A 80 -3.78 28.11 -14.65
N ASP A 81 -4.68 27.78 -13.72
CA ASP A 81 -4.36 27.17 -12.42
C ASP A 81 -4.46 25.63 -12.45
N LEU A 82 -4.79 25.03 -13.61
CA LEU A 82 -4.86 23.58 -13.78
C LEU A 82 -3.45 22.99 -13.99
N GLY A 83 -2.68 22.96 -12.91
CA GLY A 83 -1.48 22.15 -12.77
C GLY A 83 -0.26 22.70 -13.51
N GLU A 84 0.89 22.64 -12.82
CA GLU A 84 2.19 22.77 -13.47
C GLU A 84 2.25 21.81 -14.66
N THR A 85 2.58 22.33 -15.85
CA THR A 85 2.86 21.49 -17.01
C THR A 85 4.01 20.57 -16.66
N ILE A 86 3.75 19.25 -16.62
CA ILE A 86 4.79 18.25 -16.42
C ILE A 86 5.71 18.32 -17.63
N LYS A 87 6.93 18.76 -17.43
CA LYS A 87 7.94 18.75 -18.49
C LYS A 87 8.49 17.33 -18.62
N SER A 88 8.76 16.88 -19.84
CA SER A 88 9.20 15.51 -20.12
C SER A 88 10.60 15.19 -19.59
N ASP A 89 11.41 16.20 -19.29
CA ASP A 89 12.72 16.08 -18.65
C ASP A 89 12.64 15.72 -17.16
N ASP A 90 11.49 15.92 -16.51
CA ASP A 90 11.29 15.60 -15.10
C ASP A 90 10.88 14.13 -14.84
N SER A 91 10.58 13.36 -15.90
CA SER A 91 10.12 11.97 -15.77
C SER A 91 11.27 10.96 -15.83
N ASP A 92 11.47 10.23 -14.74
CA ASP A 92 12.38 9.09 -14.66
C ASP A 92 11.65 7.78 -15.00
N PHE A 93 11.86 7.27 -16.22
CA PHE A 93 11.23 6.02 -16.66
C PHE A 93 11.78 4.77 -15.92
N GLN A 94 12.98 4.84 -15.33
CA GLN A 94 13.52 3.73 -14.54
C GLN A 94 12.85 3.63 -13.18
N PHE A 95 12.41 4.75 -12.62
CA PHE A 95 11.72 4.80 -11.32
C PHE A 95 10.52 3.85 -11.25
N ALA A 96 9.64 3.87 -12.26
CA ALA A 96 8.48 2.99 -12.31
C ALA A 96 8.88 1.50 -12.33
N SER A 97 9.90 1.15 -13.12
CA SER A 97 10.42 -0.22 -13.21
C SER A 97 11.00 -0.69 -11.87
N GLU A 98 11.74 0.18 -11.19
CA GLU A 98 12.34 -0.14 -9.89
C GLU A 98 11.29 -0.31 -8.79
N VAL A 99 10.28 0.57 -8.73
CA VAL A 99 9.16 0.42 -7.80
C VAL A 99 8.41 -0.89 -8.06
N LYS A 100 8.16 -1.24 -9.33
CA LYS A 100 7.50 -2.50 -9.70
C LYS A 100 8.30 -3.71 -9.25
N LYS A 101 9.62 -3.68 -9.46
CA LYS A 101 10.54 -4.76 -9.08
C LYS A 101 10.60 -4.96 -7.57
N ARG A 102 10.78 -3.88 -6.80
CA ARG A 102 10.90 -3.93 -5.33
C ARG A 102 9.58 -4.26 -4.63
N SER A 103 8.47 -3.69 -5.10
CA SER A 103 7.14 -3.96 -4.53
C SER A 103 6.54 -5.30 -4.95
N GLY A 104 7.12 -5.97 -5.96
CA GLY A 104 6.59 -7.22 -6.52
C GLY A 104 5.20 -7.07 -7.16
N THR A 105 4.76 -5.84 -7.45
CA THR A 105 3.38 -5.54 -7.83
C THR A 105 3.33 -4.79 -9.16
N ASP A 106 2.49 -5.27 -10.10
CA ASP A 106 2.28 -4.59 -11.38
C ASP A 106 1.18 -3.51 -11.29
N PHE A 107 1.58 -2.29 -10.98
CA PHE A 107 0.67 -1.15 -10.88
C PHE A 107 0.28 -0.54 -12.25
N ASN A 108 0.86 -0.99 -13.36
CA ASN A 108 0.46 -0.54 -14.71
C ASN A 108 -0.95 -1.03 -15.09
N MET A 109 -1.44 -2.07 -14.40
CA MET A 109 -2.82 -2.55 -14.54
C MET A 109 -3.86 -1.62 -13.90
N CYS A 110 -3.44 -0.57 -13.19
CA CYS A 110 -4.34 0.36 -12.54
C CYS A 110 -5.17 1.14 -13.57
N TYR A 111 -6.48 0.91 -13.60
CA TYR A 111 -7.42 1.66 -14.45
C TYR A 111 -8.05 2.87 -13.74
N HIS A 112 -7.54 3.25 -12.57
CA HIS A 112 -7.95 4.44 -11.81
C HIS A 112 -9.43 4.46 -11.38
N CYS A 113 -9.89 3.40 -10.73
CA CYS A 113 -11.26 3.28 -10.20
C CYS A 113 -11.55 4.03 -8.88
N TRP A 114 -10.53 4.55 -8.20
CA TRP A 114 -10.63 5.24 -6.91
C TRP A 114 -11.13 4.41 -5.71
N CYS A 115 -11.35 3.10 -5.85
CA CYS A 115 -11.77 2.23 -4.74
C CYS A 115 -10.78 2.29 -3.57
N CYS A 116 -9.47 2.33 -3.85
CA CYS A 116 -8.44 2.45 -2.82
C CYS A 116 -8.52 3.77 -2.04
N THR A 117 -8.87 4.87 -2.70
CA THR A 117 -9.09 6.17 -2.05
C THR A 117 -10.34 6.13 -1.17
N GLY A 118 -11.45 5.59 -1.70
CA GLY A 118 -12.71 5.47 -0.94
C GLY A 118 -12.61 4.53 0.26
N GLY A 119 -11.76 3.50 0.19
CA GLY A 119 -11.50 2.59 1.31
C GLY A 119 -10.49 3.11 2.34
N CYS A 120 -9.70 4.14 2.01
CA CYS A 120 -8.65 4.64 2.90
C CYS A 120 -9.24 5.57 3.97
N PRO A 121 -9.11 5.25 5.27
CA PRO A 121 -9.61 6.13 6.35
C PRO A 121 -8.80 7.43 6.47
N PHE A 122 -7.55 7.44 5.99
CA PHE A 122 -6.63 8.57 6.05
C PHE A 122 -6.58 9.41 4.77
N SER A 123 -7.42 9.09 3.78
CA SER A 123 -7.42 9.77 2.46
C SER A 123 -7.58 11.30 2.55
N HIS A 124 -8.22 11.80 3.59
CA HIS A 124 -8.45 13.23 3.82
C HIS A 124 -7.23 13.99 4.37
N ALA A 125 -6.26 13.29 4.95
CA ALA A 125 -5.03 13.87 5.52
C ALA A 125 -3.83 13.72 4.57
N MET A 126 -4.01 12.94 3.49
CA MET A 126 -3.00 12.67 2.47
C MET A 126 -2.90 13.82 1.47
N ASP A 127 -1.68 14.18 1.07
CA ASP A 127 -1.41 15.16 -0.01
C ASP A 127 -1.78 14.59 -1.38
N TYR A 128 -1.48 13.32 -1.62
CA TYR A 128 -1.94 12.57 -2.78
C TYR A 128 -2.76 11.35 -2.35
N THR A 129 -3.90 11.12 -3.01
CA THR A 129 -4.64 9.88 -2.77
C THR A 129 -3.82 8.65 -3.18
N PRO A 130 -4.11 7.44 -2.67
CA PRO A 130 -3.36 6.24 -3.03
C PRO A 130 -3.32 6.01 -4.55
N ASN A 131 -4.43 6.28 -5.24
CA ASN A 131 -4.49 6.22 -6.69
C ASN A 131 -3.62 7.30 -7.37
N GLY A 132 -3.56 8.50 -6.80
CA GLY A 132 -2.68 9.58 -7.26
C GLY A 132 -1.20 9.21 -7.16
N ILE A 133 -0.79 8.53 -6.09
CA ILE A 133 0.58 8.02 -5.96
C ILE A 133 0.93 7.04 -7.09
N ILE A 134 0.04 6.09 -7.41
CA ILE A 134 0.25 5.20 -8.57
C ILE A 134 0.47 6.02 -9.83
N ARG A 135 -0.32 7.09 -10.04
CA ARG A 135 -0.18 7.93 -11.23
C ARG A 135 1.16 8.66 -11.28
N LEU A 136 1.64 9.19 -10.15
CA LEU A 136 2.96 9.81 -10.07
C LEU A 136 4.07 8.81 -10.42
N VAL A 137 3.98 7.59 -9.90
CA VAL A 137 4.93 6.51 -10.20
C VAL A 137 4.88 6.11 -11.67
N GLN A 138 3.69 5.93 -12.26
CA GLN A 138 3.52 5.62 -13.68
C GLN A 138 4.11 6.69 -14.60
N PHE A 139 4.04 7.96 -14.20
CA PHE A 139 4.64 9.07 -14.93
C PHE A 139 6.12 9.30 -14.64
N GLY A 140 6.75 8.48 -13.80
CA GLY A 140 8.16 8.65 -13.46
C GLY A 140 8.44 9.91 -12.64
N LEU A 141 7.43 10.51 -11.99
CA LEU A 141 7.56 11.73 -11.19
C LEU A 141 8.14 11.42 -9.81
N LYS A 142 9.38 10.92 -9.82
CA LYS A 142 10.09 10.38 -8.67
C LYS A 142 10.12 11.33 -7.48
N ARG A 143 10.54 12.57 -7.71
CA ARG A 143 10.65 13.58 -6.65
C ARG A 143 9.30 13.83 -5.96
N LYS A 144 8.26 14.13 -6.74
CA LYS A 144 6.90 14.37 -6.23
C LYS A 144 6.34 13.15 -5.48
N ALA A 145 6.68 11.94 -5.93
CA ALA A 145 6.21 10.71 -5.32
C ALA A 145 6.93 10.40 -3.98
N LEU A 146 8.24 10.61 -3.90
CA LEU A 146 9.05 10.30 -2.71
C LEU A 146 9.03 11.40 -1.64
N GLU A 147 8.83 12.67 -2.03
CA GLU A 147 8.66 13.80 -1.09
C GLU A 147 7.24 13.89 -0.51
N SER A 148 6.32 13.05 -0.97
CA SER A 148 4.92 13.08 -0.56
C SER A 148 4.72 12.72 0.92
N SER A 149 3.80 13.39 1.61
CA SER A 149 3.40 13.00 2.97
C SER A 149 2.60 11.69 3.00
N THR A 150 1.90 11.35 1.91
CA THR A 150 1.10 10.12 1.79
C THR A 150 1.87 8.85 2.08
N ILE A 151 3.12 8.73 1.61
CA ILE A 151 3.90 7.51 1.86
C ILE A 151 4.16 7.30 3.35
N TRP A 152 4.25 8.40 4.12
CA TRP A 152 4.48 8.39 5.57
C TRP A 152 3.17 8.22 6.37
N LEU A 153 2.07 8.80 5.90
CA LEU A 153 0.75 8.66 6.51
C LEU A 153 0.14 7.27 6.30
N CYS A 154 0.64 6.50 5.33
CA CYS A 154 0.19 5.14 5.08
C CYS A 154 0.53 4.22 6.27
N VAL A 155 -0.51 3.75 6.98
CA VAL A 155 -0.36 2.82 8.11
C VAL A 155 -0.25 1.35 7.69
N GLY A 156 -0.27 1.04 6.38
CA GLY A 156 -0.18 -0.34 5.90
C GLY A 156 -1.37 -1.24 6.27
N CYS A 157 -2.57 -0.68 6.43
CA CYS A 157 -3.78 -1.43 6.82
C CYS A 157 -4.32 -2.38 5.74
N ASN A 158 -3.77 -2.36 4.52
CA ASN A 158 -4.15 -3.20 3.38
C ASN A 158 -5.59 -3.08 2.87
N THR A 159 -6.41 -2.17 3.40
CA THR A 159 -7.78 -1.96 2.92
C THR A 159 -7.80 -1.64 1.42
N CYS A 160 -6.89 -0.78 0.97
CA CYS A 160 -6.72 -0.42 -0.43
C CYS A 160 -6.41 -1.63 -1.33
N SER A 161 -5.57 -2.57 -0.89
CA SER A 161 -5.24 -3.79 -1.63
C SER A 161 -6.45 -4.74 -1.68
N THR A 162 -7.21 -4.88 -0.59
CA THR A 162 -8.39 -5.77 -0.54
C THR A 162 -9.55 -5.33 -1.42
N VAL A 163 -9.78 -4.03 -1.56
CA VAL A 163 -10.86 -3.49 -2.41
C VAL A 163 -10.42 -3.32 -3.87
N CYS A 164 -9.15 -3.59 -4.20
CA CYS A 164 -8.62 -3.40 -5.54
C CYS A 164 -9.09 -4.52 -6.48
N PRO A 165 -9.88 -4.21 -7.52
CA PRO A 165 -10.32 -5.22 -8.50
C PRO A 165 -9.15 -5.78 -9.35
N MET A 166 -8.07 -5.00 -9.50
CA MET A 166 -6.85 -5.42 -10.22
C MET A 166 -5.82 -6.10 -9.30
N ARG A 167 -6.14 -6.32 -8.02
CA ARG A 167 -5.26 -6.95 -7.02
C ARG A 167 -3.88 -6.27 -6.90
N ILE A 168 -3.86 -4.95 -6.99
CA ILE A 168 -2.64 -4.16 -6.78
C ILE A 168 -2.37 -4.08 -5.28
N ASP A 169 -1.21 -4.54 -4.85
CA ASP A 169 -0.75 -4.36 -3.48
C ASP A 169 -0.22 -2.93 -3.26
N MET A 170 -1.13 -2.04 -2.91
CA MET A 170 -0.83 -0.64 -2.66
C MET A 170 0.07 -0.46 -1.42
N SER A 171 -0.09 -1.29 -0.38
CA SER A 171 0.72 -1.16 0.82
C SER A 171 2.19 -1.50 0.55
N ALA A 172 2.44 -2.54 -0.25
CA ALA A 172 3.80 -2.89 -0.68
C ALA A 172 4.45 -1.75 -1.50
N ILE A 173 3.68 -1.08 -2.36
CA ILE A 173 4.16 0.10 -3.10
C ILE A 173 4.52 1.24 -2.15
N MET A 174 3.64 1.58 -1.21
CA MET A 174 3.89 2.64 -0.22
C MET A 174 5.13 2.33 0.65
N ASP A 175 5.29 1.08 1.07
CA ASP A 175 6.44 0.65 1.86
C ASP A 175 7.75 0.74 1.05
N THR A 176 7.72 0.27 -0.21
CA THR A 176 8.84 0.39 -1.14
C THR A 176 9.27 1.84 -1.32
N MET A 177 8.30 2.74 -1.50
CA MET A 177 8.58 4.17 -1.67
C MET A 177 9.19 4.80 -0.42
N ARG A 178 8.75 4.41 0.78
CA ARG A 178 9.39 4.87 2.03
C ARG A 178 10.85 4.42 2.11
N GLN A 179 11.14 3.17 1.76
CA GLN A 179 12.50 2.64 1.76
C GLN A 179 13.38 3.41 0.76
N MET A 180 12.90 3.61 -0.48
CA MET A 180 13.61 4.40 -1.49
C MET A 180 13.86 5.84 -1.05
N ALA A 181 12.88 6.51 -0.42
CA ALA A 181 13.04 7.86 0.08
C ALA A 181 14.15 7.95 1.16
N LEU A 182 14.27 6.95 2.02
CA LEU A 182 15.34 6.86 3.02
C LEU A 182 16.71 6.56 2.40
N GLU A 183 16.78 5.64 1.45
CA GLU A 183 18.02 5.30 0.72
C GLU A 183 18.60 6.48 -0.05
N GLU A 184 17.73 7.30 -0.65
CA GLU A 184 18.12 8.46 -1.45
C GLU A 184 18.35 9.73 -0.62
N GLY A 185 18.11 9.68 0.70
CA GLY A 185 18.29 10.81 1.60
C GLY A 185 17.32 11.96 1.33
N ILE A 186 16.12 11.66 0.79
CA ILE A 186 15.09 12.66 0.51
C ILE A 186 14.52 13.20 1.82
N SER A 187 14.19 14.49 1.85
CA SER A 187 13.58 15.11 3.03
C SER A 187 12.26 14.44 3.38
N VAL A 188 12.17 13.94 4.60
CA VAL A 188 10.98 13.27 5.13
C VAL A 188 9.91 14.33 5.40
N ALA A 189 8.79 14.25 4.67
CA ALA A 189 7.68 15.19 4.83
C ALA A 189 7.08 15.17 6.26
N GLU A 190 7.04 14.00 6.89
CA GLU A 190 6.46 13.79 8.22
C GLU A 190 7.51 13.24 9.20
N PRO A 191 8.44 14.09 9.70
CA PRO A 191 9.55 13.64 10.54
C PRO A 191 9.08 13.06 11.88
N ASP A 192 7.97 13.56 12.43
CA ASP A 192 7.38 13.05 13.68
C ASP A 192 6.94 11.58 13.55
N ILE A 193 6.38 11.21 12.39
CA ILE A 193 5.93 9.84 12.11
C ILE A 193 7.15 8.92 12.00
N LEU A 194 8.19 9.33 11.28
CA LEU A 194 9.44 8.56 11.19
C LEU A 194 10.09 8.40 12.58
N ASN A 195 10.11 9.45 13.39
CA ASN A 195 10.65 9.39 14.75
C ASN A 195 9.85 8.42 15.62
N PHE A 196 8.53 8.41 15.51
CA PHE A 196 7.68 7.43 16.19
C PHE A 196 8.02 5.99 15.76
N HIS A 197 8.17 5.72 14.45
CA HIS A 197 8.58 4.41 13.96
C HIS A 197 9.93 3.97 14.55
N LYS A 198 10.92 4.88 14.63
CA LYS A 198 12.22 4.60 15.24
C LYS A 198 12.10 4.24 16.73
N GLU A 199 11.24 4.93 17.49
CA GLU A 199 10.99 4.60 18.91
C GLU A 199 10.32 3.24 19.08
N VAL A 200 9.36 2.90 18.20
CA VAL A 200 8.74 1.58 18.19
C VAL A 200 9.80 0.49 17.98
N LEU A 201 10.67 0.67 16.98
CA LEU A 201 11.75 -0.29 16.71
C LEU A 201 12.76 -0.37 17.87
N HIS A 202 13.11 0.77 18.47
CA HIS A 202 13.99 0.82 19.65
C HIS A 202 13.40 0.04 20.83
N SER A 203 12.10 0.17 21.10
CA SER A 203 11.41 -0.62 22.13
C SER A 203 11.47 -2.12 21.82
N ILE A 204 11.30 -2.52 20.56
CA ILE A 204 11.35 -3.93 20.17
C ILE A 204 12.77 -4.48 20.33
N GLU A 205 13.81 -3.73 19.94
CA GLU A 205 15.22 -4.13 20.09
C GLU A 205 15.61 -4.31 21.57
N HIS A 206 15.05 -3.51 22.48
CA HIS A 206 15.38 -3.55 23.91
C HIS A 206 14.59 -4.58 24.71
N TYR A 207 13.28 -4.67 24.49
CA TYR A 207 12.38 -5.49 25.33
C TYR A 207 11.85 -6.74 24.61
N GLY A 208 12.02 -6.83 23.30
CA GLY A 208 11.41 -7.86 22.46
C GLY A 208 9.91 -7.65 22.21
N ARG A 209 9.32 -6.58 22.76
CA ARG A 209 7.90 -6.20 22.65
C ARG A 209 7.73 -4.68 22.64
N THR A 210 6.60 -4.21 22.14
CA THR A 210 6.25 -2.78 22.15
C THR A 210 5.73 -2.37 23.53
N HIS A 211 6.47 -1.47 24.20
CA HIS A 211 6.05 -0.92 25.48
C HIS A 211 5.39 0.45 25.28
N LYS A 212 4.05 0.45 25.29
CA LYS A 212 3.21 1.60 24.89
C LYS A 212 3.51 2.86 25.70
N LEU A 213 3.65 2.73 27.02
CA LEU A 213 3.88 3.88 27.89
C LEU A 213 5.24 4.53 27.61
N GLU A 214 6.28 3.73 27.43
CA GLU A 214 7.62 4.25 27.12
C GLU A 214 7.65 4.94 25.76
N ILE A 215 7.05 4.35 24.72
CA ILE A 215 7.02 4.96 23.39
C ILE A 215 6.28 6.30 23.44
N MET A 216 5.12 6.36 24.12
CA MET A 216 4.36 7.60 24.29
C MET A 216 5.15 8.64 25.09
N LEU A 217 5.79 8.23 26.18
CA LEU A 217 6.57 9.13 27.04
C LEU A 217 7.78 9.70 26.28
N ARG A 218 8.56 8.85 25.60
CA ARG A 218 9.71 9.28 24.78
C ARG A 218 9.30 10.21 23.65
N TYR A 219 8.18 9.92 22.98
CA TYR A 219 7.62 10.79 21.94
C TYR A 219 7.26 12.18 22.52
N LYS A 220 6.53 12.23 23.64
CA LYS A 220 6.12 13.50 24.28
C LYS A 220 7.29 14.29 24.85
N ILE A 221 8.27 13.62 25.46
CA ILE A 221 9.52 14.23 25.93
C ILE A 221 10.22 14.94 24.77
N ARG A 222 10.32 14.26 23.62
CA ARG A 222 10.97 14.81 22.42
C ARG A 222 10.19 15.96 21.80
N LYS A 223 8.85 15.83 21.73
CA LYS A 223 7.96 16.87 21.21
C LYS A 223 7.81 18.08 22.14
N ARG A 224 8.29 17.98 23.39
CA ARG A 224 8.11 18.97 24.47
C ARG A 224 6.65 19.25 24.81
N ASP A 225 5.77 18.29 24.54
CA ASP A 225 4.33 18.41 24.78
C ASP A 225 3.88 17.47 25.90
N TRP A 226 4.07 17.95 27.13
CA TRP A 226 3.97 17.16 28.36
C TRP A 226 2.54 16.98 28.85
N PHE A 227 1.64 17.93 28.57
CA PHE A 227 0.35 18.02 29.27
C PHE A 227 -0.89 18.00 28.37
N SER A 228 -0.75 18.10 27.05
CA SER A 228 -1.90 18.12 26.11
C SER A 228 -2.84 16.93 26.24
N ASP A 229 -2.29 15.73 26.50
CA ASP A 229 -3.03 14.47 26.58
C ASP A 229 -3.16 13.94 28.01
N MET A 230 -2.95 14.79 29.02
CA MET A 230 -2.96 14.34 30.41
C MET A 230 -4.32 13.78 30.82
N ASP A 231 -5.42 14.34 30.34
CA ASP A 231 -6.77 13.87 30.65
C ASP A 231 -7.06 12.49 30.03
N VAL A 232 -6.65 12.27 28.79
CA VAL A 232 -6.76 10.97 28.08
C VAL A 232 -5.85 9.95 28.77
N GLY A 233 -4.62 10.35 29.11
CA GLY A 233 -3.66 9.52 29.85
C GLY A 233 -4.21 9.05 31.19
N LEU A 234 -4.78 9.96 31.99
CA LEU A 234 -5.41 9.63 33.28
C LEU A 234 -6.61 8.68 33.11
N LYS A 235 -7.46 8.89 32.10
CA LYS A 235 -8.58 7.99 31.79
C LYS A 235 -8.11 6.60 31.38
N MET A 236 -7.01 6.50 30.63
CA MET A 236 -6.43 5.21 30.22
C MET A 236 -5.76 4.50 31.40
N LEU A 237 -5.08 5.25 32.26
CA LEU A 237 -4.45 4.73 33.48
C LEU A 237 -5.50 4.21 34.48
N ALA A 238 -6.59 4.97 34.69
CA ALA A 238 -7.71 4.55 35.52
C ALA A 238 -8.34 3.24 35.03
N LYS A 239 -8.37 3.04 33.70
CA LYS A 239 -8.85 1.80 33.06
C LYS A 239 -7.78 0.70 32.97
N ARG A 240 -6.59 0.89 33.56
CA ARG A 240 -5.43 -0.04 33.50
C ARG A 240 -5.07 -0.47 32.07
N LYS A 241 -5.21 0.44 31.10
CA LYS A 241 -4.87 0.18 29.68
C LYS A 241 -3.42 0.55 29.32
N LEU A 242 -2.67 1.10 30.28
CA LEU A 242 -1.27 1.48 30.15
C LEU A 242 -0.45 0.58 31.07
N ASP A 243 0.36 -0.28 30.48
CA ASP A 243 1.35 -1.07 31.20
C ASP A 243 2.45 -0.13 31.71
N LEU A 244 2.62 -0.06 33.03
CA LEU A 244 3.62 0.82 33.66
C LEU A 244 5.03 0.23 33.62
N MET A 245 5.13 -1.10 33.63
CA MET A 245 6.38 -1.84 33.64
C MET A 245 6.51 -2.66 32.36
N PRO A 246 7.64 -2.59 31.63
CA PRO A 246 7.83 -3.36 30.41
C PRO A 246 7.98 -4.85 30.72
N SER A 247 7.15 -5.68 30.08
CA SER A 247 7.37 -7.12 30.03
C SER A 247 8.49 -7.45 29.05
N LYS A 248 9.50 -8.19 29.48
CA LYS A 248 10.59 -8.69 28.64
C LYS A 248 10.25 -10.06 28.07
N VAL A 249 10.61 -10.30 26.81
CA VAL A 249 10.54 -11.64 26.20
C VAL A 249 11.74 -12.46 26.68
N ASN A 250 11.60 -13.79 26.74
CA ASN A 250 12.68 -14.68 27.19
C ASN A 250 13.84 -14.71 26.16
N ASP A 251 13.54 -14.76 24.86
CA ASP A 251 14.52 -14.90 23.77
C ASP A 251 14.94 -13.55 23.14
N ILE A 252 15.27 -12.55 23.97
CA ILE A 252 15.73 -11.23 23.49
C ILE A 252 17.02 -11.34 22.65
N GLY A 253 17.86 -12.34 22.94
CA GLY A 253 19.11 -12.56 22.22
C GLY A 253 18.90 -12.81 20.72
N GLU A 254 17.88 -13.58 20.35
CA GLU A 254 17.55 -13.83 18.93
C GLU A 254 17.02 -12.57 18.26
N ILE A 255 16.14 -11.84 18.93
CA ILE A 255 15.58 -10.58 18.43
C ILE A 255 16.71 -9.59 18.10
N ARG A 256 17.68 -9.43 19.00
CA ARG A 256 18.83 -8.54 18.76
C ARG A 256 19.69 -8.98 17.58
N LYS A 257 19.88 -10.29 17.37
CA LYS A 257 20.61 -10.81 16.21
C LYS A 257 19.93 -10.39 14.90
N PHE A 258 18.61 -10.48 14.81
CA PHE A 258 17.88 -10.02 13.63
C PHE A 258 18.11 -8.53 13.34
N PHE A 259 18.13 -7.67 14.36
CA PHE A 259 18.41 -6.25 14.18
C PHE A 259 19.85 -5.97 13.75
N THR A 260 20.84 -6.71 14.27
CA THR A 260 22.23 -6.58 13.82
C THR A 260 22.40 -7.04 12.38
N ASP A 261 21.79 -8.16 12.00
CA ASP A 261 21.89 -8.72 10.65
C ASP A 261 21.31 -7.77 9.59
N VAL A 262 20.18 -7.13 9.88
CA VAL A 262 19.57 -6.13 8.98
C VAL A 262 20.46 -4.89 8.85
N LYS A 263 21.05 -4.39 9.95
CA LYS A 263 21.98 -3.25 9.92
C LYS A 263 23.24 -3.53 9.09
N HIS A 264 23.66 -4.79 8.96
CA HIS A 264 24.81 -5.16 8.13
C HIS A 264 24.48 -5.32 6.63
N LYS A 265 23.20 -5.46 6.28
CA LYS A 265 22.75 -5.70 4.91
C LYS A 265 22.33 -4.42 4.17
N THR A 266 22.21 -3.31 4.91
CA THR A 266 21.87 -1.98 4.39
C THR A 266 23.15 -1.16 4.30
#